data_AF-A0A379EVI2-F1
#
_entry.id   AF-A0A379EVI2-F1
#
_cell.length_a   1.000
_cell.length_b   1.000
_cell.length_c   1.000
_cell.angle_alpha   90.00
_cell.angle_beta   90.00
_cell.angle_gamma   90.00
#
_symmetry.space_group_name_H-M   'P 1'
#
loop_
_entity.id
_entity.type
_entity.pdbx_description
1 polymer ?
#
loop_
_entity_poly.entity_id
_entity_poly.type
_entity_poly.pdbx_seq_one_letter_code
_entity_poly.pdbx_strand_id
1 'polypeptide(L)'
;MANYKSDYLNSVLESYRMKHIEELINTYRTKRDEIKQFLNEQYGSKIYEPFNSGSYKKHTAINTKFDLDLVVPFKRNVFSTLEDMFEDVFEKLTEKYQHETTIKKQGVSIGLTFDEEDEINIDVVPARETSQDSFPVEKNLNLHKTQSDGYLKTNIHAQIEHIKAKENERKVIRLLKIWKACHQYKYKSFFIELLVIKAYEKSSPQGNLWEQFKTVLNYIIDNIQSENFTLKDPGNSNNDLALSLDDIEKNMLVFRLKSMLEQIESNEKQIEFYLPLNEKFAEDNKDENKAYGLKSSVLISTPPVSQRFG
;
A
#
# COMPACT_ATOMS: atom_id res chain seq x y z
N MET A 1 2.38 -26.81 -20.47
CA MET A 1 2.37 -26.86 -18.99
C MET A 1 3.45 -26.01 -18.34
N ALA A 2 4.65 -25.85 -18.93
CA ALA A 2 5.77 -25.09 -18.34
C ALA A 2 5.52 -23.59 -17.98
N ASN A 3 4.38 -23.02 -18.33
CA ASN A 3 4.09 -21.60 -18.10
C ASN A 3 2.83 -21.33 -17.25
N TYR A 4 2.13 -22.39 -16.78
CA TYR A 4 0.85 -22.25 -16.07
C TYR A 4 0.95 -21.29 -14.88
N LYS A 5 1.94 -21.49 -13.99
CA LYS A 5 2.15 -20.63 -12.82
C LYS A 5 2.35 -19.16 -13.23
N SER A 6 3.16 -18.90 -14.24
CA SER A 6 3.41 -17.53 -14.72
C SER A 6 2.17 -16.91 -15.37
N ASP A 7 1.45 -17.66 -16.21
CA ASP A 7 0.24 -17.20 -16.88
C ASP A 7 -0.88 -16.91 -15.87
N TYR A 8 -1.01 -17.78 -14.85
CA TYR A 8 -1.93 -17.58 -13.74
C TYR A 8 -1.57 -16.33 -12.93
N LEU A 9 -0.29 -16.12 -12.57
CA LEU A 9 0.15 -14.91 -11.87
C LEU A 9 -0.14 -13.63 -12.67
N ASN A 10 0.00 -13.66 -14.00
CA ASN A 10 -0.38 -12.53 -14.85
C ASN A 10 -1.90 -12.29 -14.81
N SER A 11 -2.70 -13.35 -14.82
CA SER A 11 -4.17 -13.25 -14.70
C SER A 11 -4.59 -12.69 -13.34
N VAL A 12 -3.90 -13.09 -12.26
CA VAL A 12 -4.05 -12.49 -10.93
C VAL A 12 -3.74 -11.00 -10.99
N LEU A 13 -2.57 -10.61 -11.47
CA LEU A 13 -2.21 -9.19 -11.57
C LEU A 13 -3.23 -8.38 -12.37
N GLU A 14 -3.75 -8.94 -13.46
CA GLU A 14 -4.77 -8.31 -14.30
C GLU A 14 -6.09 -8.13 -13.54
N SER A 15 -6.62 -9.17 -12.88
CA SER A 15 -7.86 -9.10 -12.09
C SER A 15 -7.81 -8.10 -10.92
N TYR A 16 -6.62 -7.76 -10.41
CA TYR A 16 -6.43 -6.77 -9.34
C TYR A 16 -6.02 -5.38 -9.83
N ARG A 17 -6.05 -5.10 -11.15
CA ARG A 17 -5.70 -3.78 -11.67
C ARG A 17 -6.70 -2.72 -11.23
N MET A 18 -6.14 -1.56 -10.90
CA MET A 18 -6.89 -0.34 -10.59
C MET A 18 -7.84 0.07 -11.73
N LYS A 19 -7.51 -0.22 -13.01
CA LYS A 19 -8.35 0.14 -14.16
C LYS A 19 -9.80 -0.40 -14.09
N HIS A 20 -10.00 -1.52 -13.39
CA HIS A 20 -11.31 -2.15 -13.25
C HIS A 20 -12.28 -1.36 -12.36
N ILE A 21 -11.74 -0.39 -11.63
CA ILE A 21 -12.48 0.51 -10.75
C ILE A 21 -12.17 1.98 -11.10
N GLU A 22 -11.92 2.28 -12.39
CA GLU A 22 -11.53 3.62 -12.85
C GLU A 22 -12.58 4.68 -12.49
N GLU A 23 -13.87 4.35 -12.57
CA GLU A 23 -14.97 5.26 -12.16
C GLU A 23 -14.86 5.61 -10.67
N LEU A 24 -14.74 4.59 -9.81
CA LEU A 24 -14.50 4.78 -8.37
C LEU A 24 -13.24 5.61 -8.11
N ILE A 25 -12.14 5.31 -8.78
CA ILE A 25 -10.89 6.08 -8.67
C ILE A 25 -11.10 7.54 -9.05
N ASN A 26 -11.93 7.83 -10.05
CA ASN A 26 -12.25 9.20 -10.43
C ASN A 26 -13.04 9.91 -9.32
N THR A 27 -13.98 9.24 -8.65
CA THR A 27 -14.67 9.80 -7.47
C THR A 27 -13.67 10.10 -6.34
N TYR A 28 -12.75 9.17 -6.03
CA TYR A 28 -11.68 9.39 -5.07
C TYR A 28 -10.80 10.60 -5.44
N ARG A 29 -10.43 10.73 -6.72
CA ARG A 29 -9.62 11.86 -7.21
C ARG A 29 -10.35 13.18 -7.03
N THR A 30 -11.63 13.25 -7.38
CA THR A 30 -12.46 14.44 -7.21
C THR A 30 -12.52 14.86 -5.73
N LYS A 31 -12.87 13.93 -4.82
CA LYS A 31 -12.91 14.21 -3.38
C LYS A 31 -11.55 14.66 -2.83
N ARG A 32 -10.45 14.02 -3.25
CA ARG A 32 -9.11 14.45 -2.85
C ARG A 32 -8.78 15.85 -3.36
N ASP A 33 -9.17 16.18 -4.59
CA ASP A 33 -8.91 17.49 -5.18
C ASP A 33 -9.75 18.59 -4.49
N GLU A 34 -10.98 18.28 -4.06
CA GLU A 34 -11.80 19.15 -3.18
C GLU A 34 -11.10 19.40 -1.83
N ILE A 35 -10.61 18.34 -1.16
CA ILE A 35 -9.86 18.45 0.10
C ILE A 35 -8.60 19.29 -0.11
N LYS A 36 -7.88 19.06 -1.20
CA LYS A 36 -6.69 19.83 -1.57
C LYS A 36 -7.01 21.30 -1.77
N GLN A 37 -8.09 21.62 -2.49
CA GLN A 37 -8.52 23.00 -2.70
C GLN A 37 -8.88 23.66 -1.36
N PHE A 38 -9.67 22.98 -0.52
CA PHE A 38 -10.03 23.46 0.80
C PHE A 38 -8.78 23.80 1.64
N LEU A 39 -7.78 22.91 1.69
CA LEU A 39 -6.56 23.14 2.46
C LEU A 39 -5.71 24.29 1.88
N ASN A 40 -5.67 24.42 0.55
CA ASN A 40 -5.03 25.58 -0.10
C ASN A 40 -5.71 26.90 0.26
N GLU A 41 -7.05 26.92 0.36
CA GLU A 41 -7.81 28.09 0.80
C GLU A 41 -7.59 28.41 2.29
N GLN A 42 -7.55 27.39 3.16
CA GLN A 42 -7.35 27.57 4.60
C GLN A 42 -5.95 28.08 4.95
N TYR A 43 -4.92 27.57 4.28
CA TYR A 43 -3.53 27.82 4.67
C TYR A 43 -2.78 28.76 3.74
N GLY A 44 -3.18 28.88 2.47
CA GLY A 44 -2.57 29.77 1.50
C GLY A 44 -1.04 29.68 1.49
N SER A 45 -0.36 30.80 1.69
CA SER A 45 1.11 30.88 1.67
C SER A 45 1.83 30.17 2.84
N LYS A 46 1.09 29.61 3.81
CA LYS A 46 1.65 28.82 4.93
C LYS A 46 2.09 27.42 4.49
N ILE A 47 1.50 26.89 3.42
CA ILE A 47 1.85 25.59 2.86
C ILE A 47 2.56 25.74 1.51
N TYR A 48 3.29 24.70 1.13
CA TYR A 48 3.67 24.43 -0.24
C TYR A 48 2.56 23.63 -0.93
N GLU A 49 2.67 23.49 -2.25
CA GLU A 49 1.69 22.75 -3.05
C GLU A 49 1.50 21.31 -2.52
N PRO A 50 0.28 20.93 -2.12
CA PRO A 50 -0.02 19.56 -1.71
C PRO A 50 0.16 18.57 -2.85
N PHE A 51 0.68 17.39 -2.54
CA PHE A 51 1.04 16.38 -3.54
C PHE A 51 0.65 14.96 -3.13
N ASN A 52 0.44 14.11 -4.14
CA ASN A 52 0.01 12.73 -3.93
C ASN A 52 1.18 11.83 -3.51
N SER A 53 0.90 10.87 -2.65
CA SER A 53 1.86 9.86 -2.19
C SER A 53 1.26 8.45 -2.28
N GLY A 54 1.84 7.52 -1.53
CA GLY A 54 1.23 6.21 -1.28
C GLY A 54 1.41 5.21 -2.40
N SER A 55 0.76 4.06 -2.19
CA SER A 55 0.82 2.95 -3.14
C SER A 55 0.20 3.28 -4.50
N TYR A 56 -0.76 4.20 -4.52
CA TYR A 56 -1.35 4.71 -5.76
C TYR A 56 -0.31 5.46 -6.60
N LYS A 57 0.37 6.46 -6.00
CA LYS A 57 1.43 7.22 -6.69
C LYS A 57 2.63 6.35 -7.08
N LYS A 58 2.92 5.31 -6.30
CA LYS A 58 4.02 4.36 -6.54
C LYS A 58 3.68 3.25 -7.55
N HIS A 59 2.45 3.19 -8.05
CA HIS A 59 1.94 2.14 -8.95
C HIS A 59 2.03 0.72 -8.36
N THR A 60 1.81 0.60 -7.05
CA THR A 60 1.76 -0.66 -6.30
C THR A 60 0.38 -0.93 -5.68
N ALA A 61 -0.61 -0.06 -5.88
CA ALA A 61 -1.99 -0.25 -5.44
C ALA A 61 -2.67 -1.47 -6.11
N ILE A 62 -3.63 -2.07 -5.42
CA ILE A 62 -4.49 -3.16 -5.90
C ILE A 62 -5.96 -2.77 -5.68
N ASN A 63 -6.86 -3.18 -6.57
CA ASN A 63 -8.24 -2.69 -6.58
C ASN A 63 -9.10 -3.11 -5.38
N THR A 64 -8.68 -4.10 -4.59
CA THR A 64 -9.38 -4.50 -3.36
C THR A 64 -8.92 -3.74 -2.12
N LYS A 65 -7.81 -3.01 -2.19
CA LYS A 65 -7.27 -2.24 -1.07
C LYS A 65 -6.34 -1.14 -1.55
N PHE A 66 -6.86 0.08 -1.54
CA PHE A 66 -6.11 1.29 -1.87
C PHE A 66 -6.69 2.47 -1.11
N ASP A 67 -5.80 3.41 -0.81
CA ASP A 67 -6.09 4.69 -0.19
C ASP A 67 -5.45 5.77 -1.07
N LEU A 68 -5.98 7.00 -1.04
CA LEU A 68 -5.31 8.15 -1.65
C LEU A 68 -4.65 9.00 -0.57
N ASP A 69 -3.32 9.00 -0.57
CA ASP A 69 -2.54 9.87 0.30
C ASP A 69 -2.34 11.26 -0.32
N LEU A 70 -2.72 12.31 0.42
CA LEU A 70 -2.48 13.72 0.13
C LEU A 70 -1.53 14.30 1.19
N VAL A 71 -0.30 14.60 0.78
CA VAL A 71 0.70 15.23 1.66
C VAL A 71 0.53 16.75 1.59
N VAL A 72 0.50 17.39 2.76
CA VAL A 72 0.33 18.84 2.92
C VAL A 72 1.59 19.42 3.57
N PRO A 73 2.53 19.97 2.79
CA PRO A 73 3.81 20.43 3.31
C PRO A 73 3.69 21.85 3.89
N PHE A 74 3.86 22.01 5.19
CA PHE A 74 3.88 23.28 5.90
C PHE A 74 5.28 23.87 5.98
N LYS A 75 5.35 25.20 5.90
CA LYS A 75 6.58 25.96 6.19
C LYS A 75 6.97 25.86 7.67
N ARG A 76 8.25 26.04 7.96
CA ARG A 76 8.86 25.69 9.25
C ARG A 76 8.26 26.41 10.45
N ASN A 77 7.88 27.67 10.27
CA ASN A 77 7.49 28.59 11.33
C ASN A 77 5.99 28.88 11.39
N VAL A 78 5.16 28.09 10.69
CA VAL A 78 3.69 28.26 10.73
C VAL A 78 3.12 27.84 12.08
N PHE A 79 3.64 26.75 12.64
CA PHE A 79 3.22 26.18 13.92
C PHE A 79 4.41 25.97 14.84
N SER A 80 4.18 26.18 16.14
CA SER A 80 5.19 25.98 17.18
C SER A 80 5.63 24.51 17.24
N THR A 81 4.67 23.59 17.36
CA THR A 81 4.94 22.15 17.40
C THR A 81 4.38 21.42 16.17
N LEU A 82 4.79 20.16 15.98
CA LEU A 82 4.20 19.28 14.96
C LEU A 82 2.80 18.81 15.36
N GLU A 83 2.55 18.70 16.67
CA GLU A 83 1.24 18.36 17.22
C GLU A 83 0.25 19.49 16.94
N ASP A 84 0.60 20.75 17.21
CA ASP A 84 -0.25 21.90 16.91
C ASP A 84 -0.65 21.94 15.43
N MET A 85 0.30 21.67 14.53
CA MET A 85 0.04 21.57 13.08
C MET A 85 -0.95 20.44 12.77
N PHE A 86 -0.75 19.27 13.38
CA PHE A 86 -1.59 18.11 13.13
C PHE A 86 -3.01 18.32 13.66
N GLU A 87 -3.13 18.84 14.88
CA GLU A 87 -4.41 19.12 15.54
C GLU A 87 -5.18 20.22 14.82
N ASP A 88 -4.53 21.30 14.38
CA ASP A 88 -5.18 22.36 13.59
C ASP A 88 -5.73 21.82 12.27
N VAL A 89 -4.95 21.01 11.53
CA VAL A 89 -5.45 20.39 10.29
C VAL A 89 -6.61 19.42 10.58
N PHE A 90 -6.51 18.63 11.66
CA PHE A 90 -7.58 17.74 12.09
C PHE A 90 -8.87 18.50 12.42
N GLU A 91 -8.76 19.60 13.17
CA GLU A 91 -9.88 20.47 13.50
C GLU A 91 -10.52 21.06 12.24
N LYS A 92 -9.72 21.64 11.33
CA LYS A 92 -10.24 22.23 10.08
C LYS A 92 -10.94 21.22 9.18
N LEU A 93 -10.38 20.02 9.05
CA LEU A 93 -11.03 18.94 8.30
C LEU A 93 -12.31 18.47 9.00
N THR A 94 -12.30 18.41 10.34
CA THR A 94 -13.48 18.05 11.15
C THR A 94 -14.60 19.06 11.00
N GLU A 95 -14.31 20.34 11.19
CA GLU A 95 -15.27 21.44 10.99
C GLU A 95 -15.91 21.39 9.60
N LYS A 96 -15.11 21.09 8.57
CA LYS A 96 -15.57 21.07 7.19
C LYS A 96 -16.39 19.84 6.82
N TYR A 97 -15.96 18.65 7.22
CA TYR A 97 -16.46 17.38 6.65
C TYR A 97 -17.16 16.46 7.66
N GLN A 98 -17.23 16.76 8.96
CA GLN A 98 -17.83 15.86 9.98
C GLN A 98 -19.28 15.42 9.71
N HIS A 99 -20.02 16.14 8.87
CA HIS A 99 -21.39 15.80 8.48
C HIS A 99 -21.47 14.96 7.18
N GLU A 100 -20.35 14.79 6.49
CA GLU A 100 -20.23 14.07 5.21
C GLU A 100 -19.42 12.77 5.34
N THR A 101 -18.52 12.68 6.32
CA THR A 101 -17.55 11.58 6.42
C THR A 101 -17.15 11.33 7.86
N THR A 102 -16.71 10.10 8.15
CA THR A 102 -15.97 9.83 9.38
C THR A 102 -14.55 10.37 9.25
N ILE A 103 -14.04 11.02 10.32
CA ILE A 103 -12.71 11.63 10.34
C ILE A 103 -11.94 11.07 11.54
N LYS A 104 -10.73 10.58 11.31
CA LYS A 104 -9.96 9.85 12.33
C LYS A 104 -8.47 10.14 12.24
N LYS A 105 -7.83 10.31 13.40
CA LYS A 105 -6.37 10.37 13.55
C LYS A 105 -5.77 8.97 13.36
N GLN A 106 -4.73 8.84 12.55
CA GLN A 106 -4.13 7.56 12.19
C GLN A 106 -2.60 7.62 12.10
N GLY A 107 -1.87 7.20 13.14
CA GLY A 107 -0.41 7.12 13.07
C GLY A 107 0.24 8.48 12.78
N VAL A 108 0.40 8.84 11.51
CA VAL A 108 0.91 10.13 11.01
C VAL A 108 -0.05 10.89 10.06
N SER A 109 -1.24 10.36 9.80
CA SER A 109 -2.26 10.93 8.89
C SER A 109 -3.59 11.20 9.59
N ILE A 110 -4.46 11.93 8.90
CA ILE A 110 -5.88 12.13 9.21
C ILE A 110 -6.66 11.43 8.10
N GLY A 111 -7.35 10.34 8.44
CA GLY A 111 -8.16 9.58 7.49
C GLY A 111 -9.58 10.13 7.41
N LEU A 112 -10.06 10.33 6.18
CA LEU A 112 -11.43 10.66 5.85
C LEU A 112 -12.05 9.47 5.10
N THR A 113 -13.14 8.93 5.65
CA THR A 113 -13.88 7.77 5.11
C THR A 113 -15.30 8.19 4.71
N PHE A 114 -15.50 8.46 3.42
CA PHE A 114 -16.79 8.90 2.88
C PHE A 114 -17.65 7.68 2.54
N ASP A 115 -18.88 7.68 3.05
CA ASP A 115 -19.87 6.63 2.83
C ASP A 115 -20.64 6.89 1.51
N GLU A 116 -19.98 6.61 0.38
CA GLU A 116 -20.59 6.61 -0.96
C GLU A 116 -21.09 5.17 -1.30
N GLU A 117 -21.45 4.89 -2.56
CA GLU A 117 -21.79 3.51 -2.99
C GLU A 117 -20.67 2.50 -2.68
N ASP A 118 -19.42 2.95 -2.79
CA ASP A 118 -18.21 2.27 -2.32
C ASP A 118 -17.48 3.20 -1.33
N GLU A 119 -17.02 2.67 -0.20
CA GLU A 119 -16.31 3.42 0.84
C GLU A 119 -15.05 4.10 0.28
N ILE A 120 -14.97 5.43 0.38
CA ILE A 120 -13.83 6.23 -0.12
C ILE A 120 -12.90 6.63 1.02
N ASN A 121 -11.66 6.13 0.99
CA ASN A 121 -10.63 6.43 1.99
C ASN A 121 -9.54 7.38 1.46
N ILE A 122 -9.41 8.54 2.10
CA ILE A 122 -8.38 9.55 1.79
C ILE A 122 -7.58 9.87 3.05
N ASP A 123 -6.27 9.77 2.95
CA ASP A 123 -5.34 10.10 4.03
C ASP A 123 -4.70 11.46 3.78
N VAL A 124 -4.99 12.43 4.64
CA VAL A 124 -4.29 13.71 4.67
C VAL A 124 -3.09 13.60 5.60
N VAL A 125 -1.90 13.95 5.11
CA VAL A 125 -0.65 13.87 5.87
C VAL A 125 -0.08 15.29 6.09
N PRO A 126 -0.37 15.93 7.22
CA PRO A 126 0.27 17.18 7.63
C PRO A 126 1.76 16.95 7.85
N ALA A 127 2.60 17.72 7.16
CA ALA A 127 4.04 17.50 7.17
C ALA A 127 4.79 18.83 7.23
N ARG A 128 5.69 19.03 8.19
CA ARG A 128 6.45 20.28 8.31
C ARG A 128 7.84 20.12 7.70
N GLU A 129 8.30 21.12 6.95
CA GLU A 129 9.70 21.14 6.51
C GLU A 129 10.69 21.09 7.69
N THR A 130 11.89 20.55 7.45
CA THR A 130 12.88 20.31 8.51
C THR A 130 13.57 21.58 8.99
N SER A 131 13.80 22.50 8.07
CA SER A 131 14.40 23.82 8.27
C SER A 131 13.72 24.84 7.36
N GLN A 132 13.85 26.13 7.70
CA GLN A 132 13.23 27.23 6.97
C GLN A 132 13.56 27.17 5.47
N ASP A 133 12.53 27.15 4.63
CA ASP A 133 12.61 27.15 3.16
C ASP A 133 13.39 25.97 2.54
N SER A 134 13.55 24.87 3.29
CA SER A 134 14.33 23.70 2.85
C SER A 134 13.54 22.76 1.94
N PHE A 135 12.21 22.68 2.07
CA PHE A 135 11.41 21.68 1.36
C PHE A 135 11.53 21.75 -0.18
N PRO A 136 11.56 22.93 -0.84
CA PRO A 136 11.72 23.01 -2.29
C PRO A 136 12.98 22.30 -2.83
N VAL A 137 14.05 22.24 -2.04
CA VAL A 137 15.34 21.65 -2.43
C VAL A 137 15.48 20.25 -1.87
N GLU A 138 15.35 20.09 -0.54
CA GLU A 138 15.67 18.84 0.15
C GLU A 138 14.55 17.82 0.11
N LYS A 139 13.29 18.26 -0.01
CA LYS A 139 12.07 17.42 0.09
C LYS A 139 11.91 16.67 1.42
N ASN A 140 12.74 16.98 2.43
CA ASN A 140 12.66 16.42 3.76
C ASN A 140 11.50 17.02 4.54
N LEU A 141 10.79 16.16 5.26
CA LEU A 141 9.61 16.51 6.05
C LEU A 141 9.63 15.82 7.41
N ASN A 142 9.02 16.45 8.40
CA ASN A 142 8.75 15.91 9.72
C ASN A 142 7.25 15.73 9.91
N LEU A 143 6.84 14.50 10.27
CA LEU A 143 5.46 14.13 10.53
C LEU A 143 5.23 13.96 12.02
N HIS A 144 4.08 14.41 12.53
CA HIS A 144 3.65 14.14 13.90
C HIS A 144 3.26 12.66 14.05
N LYS A 145 3.60 12.04 15.18
CA LYS A 145 3.15 10.69 15.53
C LYS A 145 2.06 10.80 16.59
N THR A 146 0.85 10.37 16.24
CA THR A 146 -0.35 10.43 17.11
C THR A 146 -0.41 9.35 18.18
N GLN A 147 0.36 8.27 18.02
CA GLN A 147 0.29 7.07 18.87
C GLN A 147 1.54 6.86 19.73
N SER A 148 2.53 7.73 19.63
CA SER A 148 3.81 7.62 20.34
C SER A 148 4.52 8.95 20.34
N ASP A 149 5.37 9.18 21.34
CA ASP A 149 6.17 10.40 21.41
C ASP A 149 7.10 10.58 20.19
N GLY A 150 7.41 11.85 19.93
CA GLY A 150 8.35 12.29 18.91
C GLY A 150 7.74 12.45 17.53
N TYR A 151 8.57 12.33 16.51
CA TYR A 151 8.20 12.61 15.12
C TYR A 151 8.83 11.59 14.17
N LEU A 152 8.33 11.57 12.94
CA LEU A 152 8.93 10.80 11.86
C LEU A 152 9.52 11.76 10.82
N LYS A 153 10.84 11.77 10.69
CA LYS A 153 11.49 12.37 9.51
C LYS A 153 11.29 11.46 8.30
N THR A 154 10.98 12.04 7.15
CA THR A 154 10.79 11.32 5.89
C THR A 154 11.16 12.17 4.67
N ASN A 155 11.36 11.51 3.54
CA ASN A 155 11.46 12.12 2.22
C ASN A 155 10.65 11.28 1.24
N ILE A 156 9.40 11.69 1.05
CA ILE A 156 8.41 10.96 0.26
C ILE A 156 8.81 10.92 -1.22
N HIS A 157 9.49 11.96 -1.70
CA HIS A 157 10.01 12.01 -3.08
C HIS A 157 11.10 10.95 -3.28
N ALA A 158 12.04 10.82 -2.34
CA ALA A 158 13.05 9.77 -2.38
C ALA A 158 12.42 8.37 -2.38
N GLN A 159 11.35 8.14 -1.60
CA GLN A 159 10.62 6.88 -1.60
C GLN A 159 9.92 6.59 -2.94
N ILE A 160 9.35 7.61 -3.60
CA ILE A 160 8.73 7.47 -4.93
C ILE A 160 9.80 7.18 -5.99
N GLU A 161 10.91 7.92 -5.99
CA GLU A 161 12.01 7.72 -6.94
C GLU A 161 12.65 6.33 -6.73
N HIS A 162 12.73 5.84 -5.49
CA HIS A 162 13.27 4.52 -5.19
C HIS A 162 12.50 3.38 -5.87
N ILE A 163 11.20 3.55 -6.17
CA ILE A 163 10.39 2.54 -6.89
C ILE A 163 10.10 2.92 -8.36
N LYS A 164 10.58 4.07 -8.82
CA LYS A 164 10.37 4.51 -10.20
C LYS A 164 11.12 3.62 -11.18
N ALA A 165 10.49 3.36 -12.33
CA ALA A 165 11.00 2.48 -13.41
C ALA A 165 11.27 1.01 -13.02
N LYS A 166 10.75 0.55 -11.87
CA LYS A 166 10.88 -0.82 -11.36
C LYS A 166 9.67 -1.69 -11.71
N GLU A 167 9.42 -1.92 -13.01
CA GLU A 167 8.19 -2.56 -13.49
C GLU A 167 8.04 -4.02 -13.02
N ASN A 168 9.13 -4.78 -12.96
CA ASN A 168 9.08 -6.18 -12.52
C ASN A 168 8.90 -6.29 -11.00
N GLU A 169 9.58 -5.45 -10.24
CA GLU A 169 9.42 -5.34 -8.79
C GLU A 169 7.98 -4.96 -8.44
N ARG A 170 7.38 -4.00 -9.15
CA ARG A 170 5.96 -3.62 -8.96
C ARG A 170 4.99 -4.77 -9.18
N LYS A 171 5.28 -5.70 -10.09
CA LYS A 171 4.48 -6.93 -10.26
C LYS A 171 4.59 -7.82 -9.03
N VAL A 172 5.80 -8.13 -8.57
CA VAL A 172 6.01 -8.98 -7.39
C VAL A 172 5.48 -8.34 -6.11
N ILE A 173 5.64 -7.02 -5.93
CA ILE A 173 5.06 -6.26 -4.83
C ILE A 173 3.54 -6.41 -4.81
N ARG A 174 2.88 -6.24 -5.97
CA ARG A 174 1.42 -6.42 -6.06
C ARG A 174 1.00 -7.84 -5.73
N LEU A 175 1.72 -8.86 -6.20
CA LEU A 175 1.45 -10.25 -5.82
C LEU A 175 1.54 -10.47 -4.30
N LEU A 176 2.59 -10.00 -3.64
CA LEU A 176 2.71 -10.12 -2.17
C LEU A 176 1.66 -9.28 -1.42
N LYS A 177 1.23 -8.15 -1.98
CA LYS A 177 0.12 -7.37 -1.43
C LYS A 177 -1.23 -8.10 -1.57
N ILE A 178 -1.46 -8.80 -2.68
CA ILE A 178 -2.65 -9.64 -2.89
C ILE A 178 -2.63 -10.80 -1.90
N TRP A 179 -1.50 -11.52 -1.81
CA TRP A 179 -1.31 -12.62 -0.87
C TRP A 179 -1.61 -12.20 0.57
N LYS A 180 -0.98 -11.12 1.08
CA LYS A 180 -1.24 -10.67 2.45
C LYS A 180 -2.69 -10.19 2.64
N ALA A 181 -3.34 -9.65 1.61
CA ALA A 181 -4.71 -9.16 1.70
C ALA A 181 -5.71 -10.32 1.78
N CYS A 182 -5.62 -11.30 0.87
CA CYS A 182 -6.50 -12.46 0.81
C CYS A 182 -6.38 -13.34 2.07
N HIS A 183 -5.17 -13.42 2.62
CA HIS A 183 -4.89 -14.19 3.84
C HIS A 183 -4.95 -13.35 5.13
N GLN A 184 -5.36 -12.08 5.04
CA GLN A 184 -5.52 -11.15 6.16
C GLN A 184 -4.27 -10.98 7.04
N TYR A 185 -3.08 -11.11 6.46
CA TYR A 185 -1.83 -10.91 7.16
C TYR A 185 -1.51 -9.42 7.34
N LYS A 186 -1.14 -9.04 8.57
CA LYS A 186 -0.95 -7.64 9.00
C LYS A 186 0.43 -7.06 8.66
N TYR A 187 1.06 -7.49 7.57
CA TYR A 187 2.32 -6.90 7.11
C TYR A 187 2.08 -5.51 6.50
N LYS A 188 2.92 -4.54 6.88
CA LYS A 188 2.89 -3.17 6.32
C LYS A 188 3.23 -3.22 4.82
N SER A 189 2.47 -2.52 3.98
CA SER A 189 2.71 -2.50 2.53
C SER A 189 4.10 -1.94 2.18
N PHE A 190 4.55 -0.89 2.87
CA PHE A 190 5.88 -0.31 2.65
C PHE A 190 7.02 -1.26 3.03
N PHE A 191 6.82 -2.11 4.05
CA PHE A 191 7.77 -3.18 4.39
C PHE A 191 7.91 -4.18 3.23
N ILE A 192 6.79 -4.63 2.65
CA ILE A 192 6.79 -5.52 1.48
C ILE A 192 7.46 -4.86 0.27
N GLU A 193 7.21 -3.57 0.02
CA GLU A 193 7.86 -2.81 -1.06
C GLU A 193 9.38 -2.86 -0.97
N LEU A 194 9.95 -2.47 0.18
CA LEU A 194 11.40 -2.47 0.38
C LEU A 194 11.99 -3.87 0.37
N LEU A 195 11.27 -4.85 0.92
CA LEU A 195 11.70 -6.23 0.96
C LEU A 195 11.87 -6.82 -0.46
N VAL A 196 10.91 -6.57 -1.35
CA VAL A 196 11.00 -6.98 -2.75
C VAL A 196 12.11 -6.25 -3.48
N ILE A 197 12.22 -4.92 -3.33
CA ILE A 197 13.28 -4.16 -4.01
C ILE A 197 14.66 -4.67 -3.59
N LYS A 198 14.89 -4.86 -2.29
CA LYS A 198 16.14 -5.44 -1.78
C LYS A 198 16.40 -6.84 -2.36
N ALA A 199 15.37 -7.68 -2.46
CA ALA A 199 15.50 -9.00 -3.07
C ALA A 199 15.97 -8.90 -4.53
N TYR A 200 15.38 -7.99 -5.32
CA TYR A 200 15.82 -7.74 -6.69
C TYR A 200 17.27 -7.28 -6.77
N GLU A 201 17.65 -6.31 -5.93
CA GLU A 201 19.02 -5.79 -5.88
C GLU A 201 20.07 -6.86 -5.50
N LYS A 202 19.69 -7.84 -4.66
CA LYS A 202 20.63 -8.83 -4.11
C LYS A 202 20.63 -10.17 -4.83
N SER A 203 19.55 -10.52 -5.52
CA SER A 203 19.41 -11.83 -6.19
C SER A 203 19.22 -11.74 -7.71
N SER A 204 19.05 -10.53 -8.26
CA SER A 204 18.83 -10.28 -9.70
C SER A 204 17.85 -11.26 -10.37
N PRO A 205 16.59 -11.38 -9.89
CA PRO A 205 15.61 -12.33 -10.42
C PRO A 205 15.48 -12.27 -11.95
N GLN A 206 15.49 -13.44 -12.60
CA GLN A 206 15.40 -13.58 -14.07
C GLN A 206 14.25 -14.52 -14.46
N GLY A 207 13.94 -14.57 -15.75
CA GLY A 207 12.96 -15.50 -16.31
C GLY A 207 11.53 -14.96 -16.30
N ASN A 208 10.54 -15.86 -16.34
CA ASN A 208 9.13 -15.49 -16.34
C ASN A 208 8.67 -14.99 -14.95
N LEU A 209 7.42 -14.56 -14.82
CA LEU A 209 6.92 -13.95 -13.60
C LEU A 209 6.95 -14.93 -12.40
N TRP A 210 6.71 -16.22 -12.63
CA TRP A 210 6.81 -17.24 -11.58
C TRP A 210 8.25 -17.39 -11.09
N GLU A 211 9.23 -17.51 -11.98
CA GLU A 211 10.64 -17.64 -11.58
C GLU A 211 11.10 -16.40 -10.81
N GLN A 212 10.74 -15.19 -11.27
CA GLN A 212 11.07 -13.96 -10.55
C GLN A 212 10.41 -13.91 -9.15
N PHE A 213 9.12 -14.27 -9.07
CA PHE A 213 8.41 -14.36 -7.79
C PHE A 213 9.07 -15.36 -6.84
N LYS A 214 9.37 -16.57 -7.33
CA LYS A 214 10.05 -17.62 -6.58
C LYS A 214 11.44 -17.20 -6.09
N THR A 215 12.25 -16.54 -6.93
CA THR A 215 13.56 -16.02 -6.52
C THR A 215 13.42 -15.01 -5.37
N VAL A 216 12.46 -14.08 -5.46
CA VAL A 216 12.20 -13.12 -4.39
C VAL A 216 11.77 -13.81 -3.10
N LEU A 217 10.86 -14.78 -3.18
CA LEU A 217 10.41 -15.54 -2.01
C LEU A 217 11.56 -16.28 -1.33
N ASN A 218 12.41 -16.98 -2.10
CA ASN A 218 13.60 -17.66 -1.56
C ASN A 218 14.57 -16.68 -0.91
N TYR A 219 14.85 -15.53 -1.56
CA TYR A 219 15.69 -14.50 -0.95
C TYR A 219 15.16 -14.06 0.42
N ILE A 220 13.85 -13.83 0.54
CA ILE A 220 13.24 -13.43 1.81
C ILE A 220 13.42 -14.54 2.86
N ILE A 221 13.09 -15.77 2.48
CA ILE A 221 13.18 -16.96 3.33
C ILE A 221 14.60 -17.13 3.89
N ASP A 222 15.62 -16.98 3.03
CA ASP A 222 17.01 -17.27 3.38
C ASP A 222 17.66 -16.14 4.19
N ASN A 223 17.14 -14.91 4.11
CA ASN A 223 17.87 -13.73 4.59
C ASN A 223 17.18 -12.97 5.72
N ILE A 224 15.84 -12.96 5.83
CA ILE A 224 15.13 -12.02 6.71
C ILE A 224 15.40 -12.21 8.21
N GLN A 225 15.84 -13.40 8.61
CA GLN A 225 16.17 -13.75 9.99
C GLN A 225 17.65 -13.55 10.31
N SER A 226 18.48 -13.16 9.34
CA SER A 226 19.89 -12.86 9.59
C SER A 226 20.01 -11.63 10.50
N GLU A 227 20.93 -11.68 11.47
CA GLU A 227 21.19 -10.58 12.41
C GLU A 227 21.55 -9.26 11.69
N ASN A 228 22.15 -9.34 10.50
CA ASN A 228 22.55 -8.17 9.70
C ASN A 228 21.51 -7.74 8.67
N PHE A 229 20.32 -8.34 8.67
CA PHE A 229 19.27 -8.02 7.71
C PHE A 229 18.64 -6.66 8.04
N THR A 230 18.69 -5.74 7.06
CA THR A 230 18.18 -4.38 7.20
C THR A 230 17.32 -3.98 6.01
N LEU A 231 16.28 -3.18 6.26
CA LEU A 231 15.44 -2.54 5.25
C LEU A 231 15.41 -1.04 5.51
N LYS A 232 16.44 -0.33 5.08
CA LYS A 232 16.55 1.12 5.28
C LYS A 232 15.54 1.87 4.42
N ASP A 233 14.78 2.75 5.04
CA ASP A 233 13.86 3.65 4.34
C ASP A 233 14.65 4.63 3.45
N PRO A 234 14.41 4.67 2.12
CA PRO A 234 15.03 5.64 1.23
C PRO A 234 14.77 7.10 1.63
N GLY A 235 13.65 7.35 2.31
CA GLY A 235 13.29 8.67 2.82
C GLY A 235 13.85 9.01 4.21
N ASN A 236 14.42 8.03 4.92
CA ASN A 236 15.03 8.21 6.23
C ASN A 236 15.88 6.98 6.59
N SER A 237 17.17 6.98 6.25
CA SER A 237 18.03 5.80 6.44
C SER A 237 18.20 5.34 7.90
N ASN A 238 17.84 6.16 8.88
CA ASN A 238 17.80 5.76 10.30
C ASN A 238 16.59 4.89 10.63
N ASN A 239 15.55 4.90 9.79
CA ASN A 239 14.37 4.07 9.91
C ASN A 239 14.61 2.72 9.23
N ASP A 240 14.78 1.67 10.03
CA ASP A 240 14.95 0.30 9.55
C ASP A 240 13.64 -0.49 9.68
N LEU A 241 12.98 -0.74 8.55
CA LEU A 241 11.70 -1.44 8.52
C LEU A 241 11.83 -2.93 8.84
N ALA A 242 13.03 -3.51 8.84
CA ALA A 242 13.22 -4.89 9.29
C ALA A 242 12.92 -5.06 10.78
N LEU A 243 13.02 -3.98 11.56
CA LEU A 243 12.67 -3.92 12.98
C LEU A 243 11.16 -3.78 13.23
N SER A 244 10.35 -3.65 12.16
CA SER A 244 8.90 -3.63 12.29
C SER A 244 8.28 -5.02 12.53
N LEU A 245 9.09 -6.08 12.43
CA LEU A 245 8.73 -7.44 12.78
C LEU A 245 9.66 -7.94 13.89
N ASP A 246 9.08 -8.54 14.93
CA ASP A 246 9.85 -9.30 15.91
C ASP A 246 10.30 -10.67 15.36
N ASP A 247 11.09 -11.42 16.15
CA ASP A 247 11.60 -12.71 15.71
C ASP A 247 10.51 -13.76 15.49
N ILE A 248 9.40 -13.70 16.24
CA ILE A 248 8.26 -14.61 16.05
C ILE A 248 7.55 -14.27 14.74
N GLU A 249 7.34 -12.99 14.45
CA GLU A 249 6.73 -12.50 13.23
C GLU A 249 7.59 -12.82 11.99
N LYS A 250 8.92 -12.70 12.11
CA LYS A 250 9.87 -13.12 11.06
C LYS A 250 9.84 -14.63 10.84
N ASN A 251 9.87 -15.42 11.91
CA ASN A 251 9.73 -16.89 11.84
C ASN A 251 8.42 -17.27 11.14
N MET A 252 7.31 -16.62 11.50
CA MET A 252 6.00 -16.87 10.92
C MET A 252 5.94 -16.48 9.44
N LEU A 253 6.57 -15.36 9.05
CA LEU A 253 6.70 -14.98 7.65
C LEU A 253 7.45 -16.06 6.87
N VAL A 254 8.63 -16.48 7.34
CA VAL A 254 9.44 -17.53 6.70
C VAL A 254 8.65 -18.83 6.57
N PHE A 255 8.00 -19.27 7.64
CA PHE A 255 7.16 -20.47 7.63
C PHE A 255 6.06 -20.40 6.56
N ARG A 256 5.32 -19.29 6.49
CA ARG A 256 4.25 -19.10 5.51
C ARG A 256 4.78 -19.10 4.07
N LEU A 257 5.90 -18.42 3.81
CA LEU A 257 6.49 -18.38 2.47
C LEU A 257 7.04 -19.74 2.04
N LYS A 258 7.72 -20.47 2.95
CA LYS A 258 8.19 -21.85 2.70
C LYS A 258 7.01 -22.77 2.37
N SER A 259 5.98 -22.77 3.22
CA SER A 259 4.80 -23.61 3.01
C SER A 259 4.11 -23.30 1.68
N MET A 260 3.97 -22.03 1.32
CA MET A 260 3.43 -21.62 0.02
C MET A 260 4.26 -22.18 -1.14
N LEU A 261 5.58 -22.01 -1.12
CA LEU A 261 6.45 -22.52 -2.19
C LEU A 261 6.39 -24.05 -2.29
N GLU A 262 6.51 -24.76 -1.17
CA GLU A 262 6.48 -26.23 -1.15
C GLU A 262 5.17 -26.79 -1.70
N GLN A 263 4.04 -26.19 -1.32
CA GLN A 263 2.72 -26.62 -1.80
C GLN A 263 2.52 -26.32 -3.29
N ILE A 264 2.95 -25.15 -3.77
CA ILE A 264 2.85 -24.80 -5.20
C ILE A 264 3.79 -25.66 -6.06
N GLU A 265 4.99 -25.98 -5.58
CA GLU A 265 5.90 -26.87 -6.32
C GLU A 265 5.42 -28.32 -6.31
N SER A 266 4.77 -28.77 -5.24
CA SER A 266 4.18 -30.11 -5.17
C SER A 266 2.93 -30.23 -6.04
N ASN A 267 2.14 -29.16 -6.15
CA ASN A 267 0.97 -29.08 -7.00
C ASN A 267 0.77 -27.62 -7.45
N GLU A 268 1.02 -27.36 -8.74
CA GLU A 268 0.95 -26.01 -9.31
C GLU A 268 -0.40 -25.33 -9.11
N LYS A 269 -1.49 -26.09 -8.91
CA LYS A 269 -2.83 -25.58 -8.64
C LYS A 269 -2.99 -24.92 -7.27
N GLN A 270 -2.09 -25.19 -6.33
CA GLN A 270 -2.09 -24.52 -5.02
C GLN A 270 -1.87 -23.00 -5.14
N ILE A 271 -1.32 -22.53 -6.26
CA ILE A 271 -1.15 -21.09 -6.51
C ILE A 271 -2.49 -20.35 -6.47
N GLU A 272 -3.59 -21.03 -6.81
CA GLU A 272 -4.94 -20.47 -6.79
C GLU A 272 -5.43 -20.17 -5.36
N PHE A 273 -5.02 -20.99 -4.38
CA PHE A 273 -5.33 -20.75 -2.97
C PHE A 273 -4.51 -19.59 -2.38
N TYR A 274 -3.22 -19.52 -2.72
CA TYR A 274 -2.34 -18.48 -2.17
C TYR A 274 -2.55 -17.12 -2.82
N LEU A 275 -2.88 -17.11 -4.12
CA LEU A 275 -3.08 -15.93 -4.95
C LEU A 275 -4.38 -16.09 -5.75
N PRO A 276 -5.55 -16.02 -5.11
CA PRO A 276 -6.82 -16.18 -5.81
C PRO A 276 -7.06 -15.01 -6.77
N LEU A 277 -7.70 -15.29 -7.91
CA LEU A 277 -8.23 -14.25 -8.81
C LEU A 277 -9.25 -13.38 -8.06
N ASN A 278 -9.34 -12.10 -8.41
CA ASN A 278 -10.46 -11.28 -7.96
C ASN A 278 -11.71 -11.71 -8.73
N GLU A 279 -12.63 -12.44 -8.09
CA GLU A 279 -13.82 -13.02 -8.72
C GLU A 279 -14.68 -11.98 -9.47
N LYS A 280 -14.74 -10.73 -8.97
CA LYS A 280 -15.48 -9.64 -9.63
C LYS A 280 -14.95 -9.32 -11.04
N PHE A 281 -13.67 -9.55 -11.29
CA PHE A 281 -12.97 -9.21 -12.54
C PHE A 281 -12.25 -10.41 -13.16
N ALA A 282 -12.59 -11.62 -12.72
CA ALA A 282 -12.00 -12.86 -13.19
C ALA A 282 -12.55 -13.26 -14.57
N GLU A 283 -13.78 -12.86 -14.90
CA GLU A 283 -14.45 -13.25 -16.15
C GLU A 283 -14.05 -12.40 -17.37
N ASP A 284 -13.69 -11.13 -17.16
CA ASP A 284 -13.19 -10.22 -18.20
C ASP A 284 -11.87 -10.72 -18.84
N ASN A 285 -11.21 -11.72 -18.23
CA ASN A 285 -10.01 -12.36 -18.76
C ASN A 285 -10.28 -13.56 -19.69
N LYS A 286 -11.55 -13.97 -19.88
CA LYS A 286 -11.89 -15.11 -20.76
C LYS A 286 -11.89 -14.76 -22.25
N ASP A 287 -11.94 -13.47 -22.61
CA ASP A 287 -12.00 -13.05 -24.02
C ASP A 287 -10.64 -13.02 -24.74
N GLU A 288 -9.51 -13.12 -24.02
CA GLU A 288 -8.18 -13.23 -24.65
C GLU A 288 -7.58 -14.66 -24.64
N ASN A 289 -8.11 -15.59 -23.85
CA ASN A 289 -7.62 -16.97 -23.81
C ASN A 289 -8.75 -17.97 -24.03
N LYS A 290 -8.94 -18.34 -25.31
CA LYS A 290 -9.79 -19.48 -25.67
C LYS A 290 -9.29 -20.78 -25.02
N ALA A 291 -10.21 -21.39 -24.27
CA ALA A 291 -10.29 -22.79 -23.84
C ALA A 291 -9.32 -23.25 -22.72
N TYR A 292 -9.87 -23.50 -21.53
CA TYR A 292 -10.24 -24.86 -21.09
C TYR A 292 -11.11 -24.75 -19.83
N GLY A 293 -12.31 -25.32 -19.89
CA GLY A 293 -13.34 -25.15 -18.87
C GLY A 293 -13.08 -25.90 -17.57
N LEU A 294 -13.58 -25.32 -16.48
CA LEU A 294 -14.20 -26.05 -15.38
C LEU A 294 -15.24 -25.13 -14.74
N LYS A 295 -16.51 -25.53 -14.88
CA LYS A 295 -17.59 -25.04 -14.03
C LYS A 295 -17.38 -25.66 -12.65
N SER A 296 -17.01 -24.88 -11.65
CA SER A 296 -17.32 -25.23 -10.25
C SER A 296 -18.33 -24.22 -9.72
N SER A 297 -19.59 -24.61 -9.83
CA SER A 297 -20.68 -24.12 -9.01
C SER A 297 -20.40 -24.43 -7.54
N VAL A 298 -20.07 -23.41 -6.74
CA VAL A 298 -20.39 -23.39 -5.31
C VAL A 298 -20.87 -21.99 -4.98
N LEU A 299 -22.19 -21.83 -4.95
CA LEU A 299 -22.86 -20.69 -4.33
C LEU A 299 -22.54 -20.74 -2.83
N ILE A 300 -21.69 -19.84 -2.33
CA ILE A 300 -21.64 -19.54 -0.91
C ILE A 300 -22.62 -18.38 -0.69
N SER A 301 -23.84 -18.72 -0.29
CA SER A 301 -24.80 -17.75 0.22
C SER A 301 -24.30 -17.23 1.57
N THR A 302 -23.86 -15.98 1.63
CA THR A 302 -23.77 -15.25 2.88
C THR A 302 -25.19 -14.93 3.37
N PRO A 303 -25.61 -15.36 4.57
CA PRO A 303 -26.90 -14.96 5.11
C PRO A 303 -26.89 -13.47 5.46
N PRO A 304 -28.02 -12.76 5.29
CA PRO A 304 -28.13 -11.37 5.70
C PRO A 304 -28.04 -11.26 7.22
N VAL A 305 -27.21 -10.34 7.72
CA VAL A 305 -27.10 -10.03 9.15
C VAL A 305 -28.39 -9.34 9.59
N SER A 306 -29.32 -10.11 10.16
CA SER A 306 -30.49 -9.58 10.84
C SER A 306 -30.27 -9.55 12.36
N GLN A 307 -30.40 -8.34 12.90
CA GLN A 307 -31.00 -7.99 14.21
C GLN A 307 -30.33 -8.40 15.54
N ARG A 308 -29.88 -7.36 16.24
CA ARG A 308 -30.37 -6.89 17.56
C ARG A 308 -30.73 -7.91 18.66
N PHE A 309 -30.12 -7.64 19.82
CA PHE A 309 -30.48 -7.92 21.22
C PHE A 309 -30.09 -9.27 21.85
N GLY A 310 -29.28 -9.10 22.90
CA GLY A 310 -28.93 -10.01 23.98
C GLY A 310 -27.98 -9.26 24.90
#